data_AF-A0AAV5HV81-F1
#
_entry.id   AF-A0AAV5HV81-F1
#
_cell.length_a   1.000
_cell.length_b   1.000
_cell.length_c   1.000
_cell.angle_alpha   90.00
_cell.angle_beta   90.00
_cell.angle_gamma   90.00
#
_symmetry.space_group_name_H-M   'P 1'
#
loop_
_entity.id
_entity.type
_entity.pdbx_description
1 polymer ?
#
loop_
_entity_poly.entity_id
_entity_poly.type
_entity_poly.pdbx_seq_one_letter_code
_entity_poly.pdbx_strand_id
1 'polypeptide(L)'
;MKAFLRGNGVWESVEDGFHPPMLPNNPTVALMKQHADYDQASYKALTYIHSSITDDIFSRIMGAEIAQEAWDTLKKEFDGSSQVKGNKIVTVKRQFEMLKMQETEIVHQYTNKLMDVVNLIRLHGEEFPDRGVVGKIIVSVPNKFEFKISTIEESCDLKELTIPELKSKLQAHEQRLVMKTNETTEGAFIARQKGKQPTTTSESNKTMGSNQAYQ
;
A
#
# COMPACT_ATOMS: atom_id res chain seq x y z
N MET A 1 18.37 19.27 0.72
CA MET A 1 19.59 19.65 -0.03
C MET A 1 19.29 20.29 -1.40
N LYS A 2 18.70 19.59 -2.39
CA LYS A 2 18.51 20.08 -3.78
C LYS A 2 17.85 21.46 -3.89
N ALA A 3 16.73 21.70 -3.21
CA ALA A 3 16.04 23.00 -3.23
C ALA A 3 16.90 24.15 -2.64
N PHE A 4 17.66 23.87 -1.58
CA PHE A 4 18.55 24.85 -0.94
C PHE A 4 19.72 25.26 -1.85
N LEU A 5 20.36 24.28 -2.49
CA LEU A 5 21.46 24.53 -3.44
C LEU A 5 20.98 25.29 -4.68
N ARG A 6 19.76 25.00 -5.18
CA ARG A 6 19.14 25.77 -6.27
C ARG A 6 18.84 27.21 -5.86
N GLY A 7 18.28 27.41 -4.66
CA GLY A 7 18.04 28.75 -4.11
C GLY A 7 19.30 29.59 -3.94
N ASN A 8 20.47 28.94 -3.78
CA ASN A 8 21.77 29.60 -3.67
C ASN A 8 22.55 29.66 -4.99
N GLY A 9 21.97 29.19 -6.10
CA GLY A 9 22.58 29.26 -7.44
C GLY A 9 23.80 28.35 -7.63
N VAL A 10 23.98 27.31 -6.82
CA VAL A 10 25.16 26.43 -6.88
C VAL A 10 24.83 24.97 -7.23
N TRP A 11 23.57 24.69 -7.58
CA TRP A 11 23.12 23.34 -7.91
C TRP A 11 23.81 22.78 -9.16
N GLU A 12 24.12 23.63 -10.14
CA GLU A 12 24.76 23.22 -11.39
C GLU A 12 26.13 22.59 -11.14
N SER A 13 26.89 23.06 -10.14
CA SER A 13 28.18 22.48 -9.73
C SER A 13 28.09 21.09 -9.08
N VAL A 14 26.88 20.59 -8.86
CA VAL A 14 26.57 19.34 -8.16
C VAL A 14 25.87 18.34 -9.07
N GLU A 15 25.35 18.79 -10.22
CA GLU A 15 24.64 17.96 -11.20
C GLU A 15 25.61 17.39 -12.26
N ASP A 16 25.29 16.21 -12.76
CA ASP A 16 26.14 15.45 -13.68
C ASP A 16 26.29 16.20 -15.01
N GLY A 17 27.53 16.54 -15.40
CA GLY A 17 27.84 17.24 -16.66
C GLY A 17 28.37 18.68 -16.55
N PHE A 18 28.61 19.20 -15.34
CA PHE A 18 29.20 20.54 -15.16
C PHE A 18 30.73 20.49 -15.12
N HIS A 19 31.37 20.47 -16.29
CA HIS A 19 32.82 20.52 -16.42
C HIS A 19 33.33 21.96 -16.59
N PRO A 20 34.45 22.33 -15.94
CA PRO A 20 35.01 23.67 -16.13
C PRO A 20 35.45 23.84 -17.58
N PRO A 21 35.25 25.02 -18.18
CA PRO A 21 35.81 25.30 -19.49
C PRO A 21 37.34 25.19 -19.41
N MET A 22 37.93 24.38 -20.29
CA MET A 22 39.38 24.24 -20.38
C MET A 22 40.00 25.57 -20.80
N LEU A 23 41.01 26.02 -20.06
CA LEU A 23 41.76 27.21 -20.41
C LEU A 23 42.80 26.86 -21.49
N PRO A 24 42.75 27.47 -22.70
CA PRO A 24 43.82 27.34 -23.69
C PRO A 24 45.07 28.12 -23.24
N ASN A 25 46.22 27.91 -23.90
CA ASN A 25 47.49 28.56 -23.55
C ASN A 25 47.46 30.10 -23.54
N ASN A 26 46.49 30.72 -24.23
CA ASN A 26 46.24 32.16 -24.20
C ASN A 26 44.74 32.45 -24.04
N PRO A 27 44.20 32.37 -22.81
CA PRO A 27 42.77 32.50 -22.57
C PRO A 27 42.33 33.97 -22.60
N THR A 28 41.14 34.23 -23.15
CA THR A 28 40.51 35.55 -23.04
C THR A 28 40.13 35.85 -21.60
N VAL A 29 40.16 37.13 -21.18
CA VAL A 29 39.71 37.59 -19.85
C VAL A 29 38.33 37.05 -19.47
N ALA A 30 37.41 36.97 -20.43
CA ALA A 30 36.08 36.41 -20.23
C ALA A 30 36.11 34.91 -19.83
N LEU A 31 37.01 34.13 -20.44
CA LEU A 31 37.15 32.69 -20.16
C LEU A 31 37.83 32.44 -18.81
N MET A 32 38.83 33.26 -18.46
CA MET A 32 39.46 33.23 -17.13
C MET A 32 38.44 33.55 -16.03
N LYS A 33 37.59 34.57 -16.27
CA LYS A 33 36.52 34.92 -15.33
C LYS A 33 35.52 33.78 -15.18
N GLN A 34 35.08 33.17 -16.28
CA GLN A 34 34.14 32.04 -16.25
C GLN A 34 34.71 30.84 -15.49
N HIS A 35 36.00 30.54 -15.64
CA HIS A 35 36.67 29.48 -14.89
C HIS A 35 36.77 29.80 -13.39
N ALA A 36 37.07 31.04 -13.01
CA ALA A 36 37.09 31.46 -11.61
C ALA A 36 35.69 31.42 -10.97
N ASP A 37 34.66 31.86 -11.70
CA ASP A 37 33.26 31.81 -11.27
C ASP A 37 32.81 30.34 -11.07
N TYR A 38 33.28 29.42 -11.92
CA TYR A 38 33.06 27.97 -11.79
C TYR A 38 33.66 27.43 -10.49
N ASP A 39 34.94 27.70 -10.23
CA ASP A 39 35.65 27.20 -9.05
C ASP A 39 34.98 27.71 -7.78
N GLN A 40 34.63 29.00 -7.77
CA GLN A 40 33.93 29.61 -6.64
C GLN A 40 32.57 28.95 -6.37
N ALA A 41 31.79 28.66 -7.40
CA ALA A 41 30.50 27.98 -7.26
C ALA A 41 30.67 26.54 -6.74
N SER A 42 31.68 25.81 -7.23
CA SER A 42 31.99 24.45 -6.80
C SER A 42 32.40 24.38 -5.32
N TYR A 43 33.35 25.22 -4.88
CA TYR A 43 33.77 25.24 -3.47
C TYR A 43 32.65 25.71 -2.54
N LYS A 44 31.81 26.64 -2.99
CA LYS A 44 30.64 27.10 -2.24
C LYS A 44 29.61 25.98 -2.08
N ALA A 45 29.33 25.21 -3.13
CA ALA A 45 28.48 24.02 -3.05
C ALA A 45 29.05 22.98 -2.08
N LEU A 46 30.36 22.70 -2.16
CA LEU A 46 31.03 21.73 -1.28
C LEU A 46 30.93 22.17 0.19
N THR A 47 31.15 23.45 0.47
CA THR A 47 30.99 24.02 1.82
C THR A 47 29.57 23.86 2.34
N TYR A 48 28.55 24.07 1.49
CA TYR A 48 27.17 23.82 1.88
C TYR A 48 26.87 22.35 2.13
N ILE A 49 27.44 21.44 1.35
CA ILE A 49 27.31 20.00 1.60
C ILE A 49 27.94 19.65 2.95
N HIS A 50 29.19 20.07 3.20
CA HIS A 50 29.91 19.82 4.46
C HIS A 50 29.19 20.38 5.69
N SER A 51 28.61 21.58 5.60
CA SER A 51 27.89 22.21 6.71
C SER A 51 26.48 21.64 6.96
N SER A 52 25.94 20.86 6.02
CA SER A 52 24.59 20.30 6.11
C SER A 52 24.55 18.86 6.63
N ILE A 53 25.71 18.26 6.92
CA ILE A 53 25.84 16.85 7.32
C ILE A 53 26.46 16.73 8.71
N THR A 54 26.35 15.55 9.30
CA THR A 54 26.97 15.22 10.59
C THR A 54 28.44 14.83 10.41
N ASP A 55 29.24 14.91 11.49
CA ASP A 55 30.67 14.56 11.48
C ASP A 55 30.94 13.13 10.97
N ASP A 56 30.05 12.18 11.30
CA ASP A 56 30.13 10.79 10.83
C ASP A 56 30.07 10.70 9.30
N ILE A 57 29.15 11.44 8.67
CA ILE A 57 28.98 11.49 7.22
C ILE A 57 30.09 12.32 6.58
N PHE A 58 30.51 13.40 7.25
CA PHE A 58 31.60 14.27 6.78
C PHE A 58 32.88 13.48 6.57
N SER A 59 33.25 12.60 7.51
CA SER A 59 34.45 11.76 7.40
C SER A 59 34.51 10.91 6.12
N ARG A 60 33.35 10.61 5.52
CA ARG A 60 33.22 9.76 4.32
C ARG A 60 33.42 10.55 3.02
N ILE A 61 33.22 11.85 3.06
CA ILE A 61 33.36 12.75 1.89
C ILE A 61 34.47 13.79 2.04
N MET A 62 35.18 13.81 3.18
CA MET A 62 36.22 14.81 3.45
C MET A 62 37.36 14.85 2.43
N GLY A 63 37.56 13.76 1.67
CA GLY A 63 38.56 13.66 0.61
C GLY A 63 38.06 14.12 -0.77
N ALA A 64 36.80 14.52 -0.90
CA ALA A 64 36.28 15.06 -2.15
C ALA A 64 36.81 16.47 -2.41
N GLU A 65 37.36 16.70 -3.59
CA GLU A 65 37.94 18.01 -3.96
C GLU A 65 36.88 18.94 -4.54
N ILE A 66 35.83 18.37 -5.13
CA ILE A 66 34.71 19.11 -5.72
C ILE A 66 33.37 18.64 -5.20
N ALA A 67 32.38 19.54 -5.24
CA ALA A 67 31.03 19.27 -4.74
C ALA A 67 30.35 18.07 -5.43
N GLN A 68 30.66 17.84 -6.71
CA GLN A 68 30.16 16.70 -7.47
C GLN A 68 30.62 15.36 -6.86
N GLU A 69 31.92 15.20 -6.56
CA GLU A 69 32.48 13.97 -5.98
C GLU A 69 31.88 13.66 -4.60
N ALA A 70 31.78 14.70 -3.75
CA ALA A 70 31.12 14.60 -2.46
C ALA A 70 29.67 14.14 -2.63
N TRP A 71 28.93 14.76 -3.55
CA TRP A 71 27.53 14.45 -3.81
C TRP A 71 27.33 13.05 -4.38
N ASP A 72 28.20 12.59 -5.27
CA ASP A 72 28.13 11.24 -5.84
C ASP A 72 28.48 10.16 -4.82
N THR A 73 29.42 10.45 -3.92
CA THR A 73 29.71 9.57 -2.76
C THR A 73 28.48 9.49 -1.84
N LEU A 74 27.88 10.63 -1.49
CA LEU A 74 26.65 10.67 -0.70
C LEU A 74 25.50 9.94 -1.39
N LYS A 75 25.31 10.11 -2.71
CA LYS A 75 24.33 9.32 -3.47
C LYS A 75 24.62 7.84 -3.31
N LYS A 76 25.83 7.38 -3.65
CA LYS A 76 26.20 5.97 -3.60
C LYS A 76 25.96 5.34 -2.22
N GLU A 77 26.18 6.11 -1.17
CA GLU A 77 26.02 5.66 0.21
C GLU A 77 24.57 5.69 0.71
N PHE A 78 23.83 6.77 0.45
CA PHE A 78 22.49 7.03 1.02
C PHE A 78 21.33 6.75 0.09
N ASP A 79 21.52 6.71 -1.23
CA ASP A 79 20.53 6.09 -2.12
C ASP A 79 20.45 4.57 -1.88
N GLY A 80 21.35 4.00 -1.06
CA GLY A 80 21.64 2.58 -1.08
C GLY A 80 22.22 2.18 -2.44
N SER A 81 22.85 1.01 -2.52
CA SER A 81 23.09 0.47 -3.87
C SER A 81 21.72 0.34 -4.56
N SER A 82 21.65 0.60 -5.86
CA SER A 82 20.46 0.28 -6.67
C SER A 82 19.94 -1.14 -6.37
N GLN A 83 20.82 -2.05 -5.95
CA GLN A 83 20.49 -3.37 -5.44
C GLN A 83 19.72 -3.40 -4.11
N VAL A 84 20.00 -2.55 -3.12
CA VAL A 84 19.20 -2.49 -1.86
C VAL A 84 17.80 -1.93 -2.12
N LYS A 85 17.67 -0.91 -2.98
CA LYS A 85 16.36 -0.43 -3.45
C LYS A 85 15.64 -1.48 -4.29
N GLY A 86 16.36 -2.17 -5.17
CA GLY A 86 15.90 -3.32 -5.96
C GLY A 86 15.39 -4.48 -5.09
N ASN A 87 16.15 -4.85 -4.07
CA ASN A 87 15.78 -5.93 -3.14
C ASN A 87 14.55 -5.56 -2.32
N LYS A 88 14.42 -4.29 -1.93
CA LYS A 88 13.21 -3.80 -1.24
C LYS A 88 11.98 -3.89 -2.14
N ILE A 89 12.06 -3.42 -3.39
CA ILE A 89 10.89 -3.50 -4.29
C ILE A 89 10.52 -4.94 -4.64
N VAL A 90 11.50 -5.82 -4.86
CA VAL A 90 11.26 -7.26 -5.07
C VAL A 90 10.58 -7.87 -3.84
N THR A 91 10.98 -7.48 -2.63
CA THR A 91 10.35 -7.93 -1.39
C THR A 91 8.89 -7.45 -1.29
N VAL A 92 8.63 -6.17 -1.57
CA VAL A 92 7.26 -5.61 -1.54
C VAL A 92 6.37 -6.25 -2.61
N LYS A 93 6.87 -6.49 -3.82
CA LYS A 93 6.14 -7.23 -4.86
C LYS A 93 5.82 -8.66 -4.41
N ARG A 94 6.77 -9.35 -3.78
CA ARG A 94 6.51 -10.67 -3.21
C ARG A 94 5.43 -10.62 -2.13
N GLN A 95 5.43 -9.59 -1.28
CA GLN A 95 4.34 -9.38 -0.31
C GLN A 95 3.01 -9.19 -1.02
N PHE A 96 2.95 -8.38 -2.08
CA PHE A 96 1.75 -8.22 -2.90
C PHE A 96 1.24 -9.55 -3.45
N GLU A 97 2.12 -10.37 -4.04
CA GLU A 97 1.75 -11.69 -4.58
C GLU A 97 1.26 -12.67 -3.50
N MET A 98 1.89 -12.66 -2.33
CA MET A 98 1.54 -13.54 -1.22
C MET A 98 0.29 -13.08 -0.44
N LEU A 99 -0.05 -11.79 -0.50
CA LEU A 99 -1.18 -11.26 0.25
C LEU A 99 -2.48 -11.88 -0.23
N LYS A 100 -3.24 -12.46 0.71
CA LYS A 100 -4.58 -13.01 0.48
C LYS A 100 -5.47 -12.67 1.65
N MET A 101 -6.74 -12.47 1.36
CA MET A 101 -7.74 -12.19 2.39
C MET A 101 -7.96 -13.45 3.22
N GLN A 102 -7.97 -13.31 4.54
CA GLN A 102 -8.24 -14.43 5.45
C GLN A 102 -9.74 -14.73 5.53
N GLU A 103 -10.12 -15.95 5.90
CA GLU A 103 -11.53 -16.37 5.98
C GLU A 103 -12.34 -15.51 6.98
N THR A 104 -11.71 -15.09 8.07
CA THR A 104 -12.32 -14.25 9.12
C THR A 104 -12.10 -12.76 8.93
N GLU A 105 -11.30 -12.37 7.94
CA GLU A 105 -11.01 -10.97 7.67
C GLU A 105 -12.20 -10.31 6.95
N ILE A 106 -12.41 -9.02 7.22
CA ILE A 106 -13.42 -8.21 6.52
C ILE A 106 -12.81 -7.50 5.30
N VAL A 107 -13.63 -7.29 4.25
CA VAL A 107 -13.18 -6.70 2.97
C VAL A 107 -12.45 -5.37 3.17
N HIS A 108 -12.91 -4.52 4.10
CA HIS A 108 -12.28 -3.23 4.36
C HIS A 108 -10.83 -3.35 4.85
N GLN A 109 -10.58 -4.26 5.80
CA GLN A 109 -9.23 -4.49 6.34
C GLN A 109 -8.29 -5.05 5.28
N TYR A 110 -8.78 -6.02 4.51
CA TYR A 110 -8.01 -6.63 3.43
C TYR A 110 -7.60 -5.60 2.37
N THR A 111 -8.56 -4.82 1.87
CA THR A 111 -8.32 -3.81 0.82
C THR A 111 -7.36 -2.71 1.29
N ASN A 112 -7.41 -2.31 2.57
CA ASN A 112 -6.46 -1.33 3.10
C ASN A 112 -5.03 -1.90 3.13
N LYS A 113 -4.83 -3.12 3.66
CA LYS A 113 -3.50 -3.77 3.65
C LYS A 113 -2.96 -3.93 2.23
N LEU A 114 -3.82 -4.30 1.28
CA LEU A 114 -3.42 -4.40 -0.13
C LEU A 114 -2.98 -3.05 -0.67
N MET A 115 -3.74 -1.99 -0.38
CA MET A 115 -3.40 -0.64 -0.82
C MET A 115 -2.11 -0.12 -0.20
N ASP A 116 -1.83 -0.45 1.07
CA ASP A 116 -0.56 -0.10 1.73
C ASP A 116 0.63 -0.69 0.97
N VAL A 117 0.54 -1.96 0.56
CA VAL A 117 1.58 -2.62 -0.25
C VAL A 117 1.70 -1.97 -1.64
N VAL A 118 0.59 -1.67 -2.30
CA VAL A 118 0.59 -0.98 -3.61
C VAL A 118 1.22 0.41 -3.53
N ASN A 119 0.90 1.16 -2.47
CA ASN A 119 1.48 2.47 -2.22
C ASN A 119 2.98 2.38 -1.98
N LEU A 120 3.46 1.34 -1.28
CA LEU A 120 4.89 1.09 -1.14
C LEU A 120 5.56 0.82 -2.50
N ILE A 121 4.94 0.06 -3.40
CA ILE A 121 5.49 -0.16 -4.77
C ILE A 121 5.60 1.17 -5.51
N ARG A 122 4.52 1.97 -5.50
CA ARG A 122 4.48 3.29 -6.17
C ARG A 122 5.49 4.27 -5.59
N LEU A 123 5.69 4.25 -4.26
CA LEU A 123 6.67 5.09 -3.57
C LEU A 123 8.11 4.79 -4.03
N HIS A 124 8.40 3.54 -4.40
CA HIS A 124 9.71 3.15 -4.94
C HIS A 124 9.87 3.50 -6.44
N GLY A 125 8.91 4.21 -7.04
CA GLY A 125 8.99 4.75 -8.40
C GLY A 125 8.49 3.80 -9.49
N GLU A 126 7.87 2.68 -9.14
CA GLU A 126 7.26 1.79 -10.13
C GLU A 126 5.78 2.11 -10.36
N GLU A 127 5.40 2.17 -11.63
CA GLU A 127 4.00 2.28 -12.02
C GLU A 127 3.27 0.97 -11.68
N PHE A 128 2.21 1.08 -10.87
CA PHE A 128 1.37 -0.05 -10.52
C PHE A 128 -0.10 0.29 -10.84
N PRO A 129 -0.62 -0.15 -11.99
CA PRO A 129 -1.94 0.26 -12.47
C PRO A 129 -3.06 -0.41 -11.67
N ASP A 130 -4.17 0.30 -11.48
CA ASP A 130 -5.31 -0.16 -10.67
C ASP A 130 -5.92 -1.47 -11.16
N ARG A 131 -5.85 -1.76 -12.47
CA ARG A 131 -6.26 -3.05 -13.05
C ARG A 131 -5.58 -4.25 -12.38
N GLY A 132 -4.31 -4.11 -12.00
CA GLY A 132 -3.56 -5.16 -11.32
C GLY A 132 -4.05 -5.39 -9.89
N VAL A 133 -4.45 -4.30 -9.22
CA VAL A 133 -5.05 -4.35 -7.88
C VAL A 133 -6.43 -5.00 -7.92
N VAL A 134 -7.25 -4.64 -8.90
CA VAL A 134 -8.59 -5.22 -9.12
C VAL A 134 -8.49 -6.73 -9.37
N GLY A 135 -7.65 -7.15 -10.30
CA GLY A 135 -7.39 -8.57 -10.57
C GLY A 135 -6.88 -9.29 -9.33
N LYS A 136 -5.99 -8.64 -8.56
CA LYS A 136 -5.51 -9.20 -7.30
C LYS A 136 -6.64 -9.44 -6.32
N ILE A 137 -7.53 -8.48 -6.09
CA ILE A 137 -8.68 -8.64 -5.17
C ILE A 137 -9.54 -9.84 -5.61
N ILE A 138 -9.91 -9.90 -6.89
CA ILE A 138 -10.75 -10.97 -7.45
C ILE A 138 -10.19 -12.37 -7.15
N VAL A 139 -8.88 -12.57 -7.35
CA VAL A 139 -8.23 -13.89 -7.21
C VAL A 139 -7.90 -14.27 -5.76
N SER A 140 -7.93 -13.31 -4.84
CA SER A 140 -7.40 -13.49 -3.47
C SER A 140 -8.42 -13.36 -2.36
N VAL A 141 -9.69 -13.11 -2.71
CA VAL A 141 -10.81 -13.21 -1.77
C VAL A 141 -11.17 -14.68 -1.52
N PRO A 142 -11.73 -15.03 -0.34
CA PRO A 142 -12.09 -16.41 -0.04
C PRO A 142 -13.33 -16.89 -0.80
N ASN A 143 -13.53 -18.21 -0.84
CA ASN A 143 -14.62 -18.87 -1.58
C ASN A 143 -16.03 -18.39 -1.20
N LYS A 144 -16.22 -17.83 0.01
CA LYS A 144 -17.50 -17.19 0.40
C LYS A 144 -17.93 -16.04 -0.52
N PHE A 145 -17.00 -15.49 -1.32
CA PHE A 145 -17.27 -14.47 -2.33
C PHE A 145 -17.35 -15.04 -3.76
N GLU A 146 -17.09 -16.33 -3.99
CA GLU A 146 -16.95 -16.93 -5.33
C GLU A 146 -18.15 -16.63 -6.23
N PHE A 147 -19.36 -16.89 -5.75
CA PHE A 147 -20.59 -16.56 -6.48
C PHE A 147 -20.70 -15.06 -6.84
N LYS A 148 -20.29 -14.19 -5.91
CA LYS A 148 -20.33 -12.74 -6.12
C LYS A 148 -19.28 -12.31 -7.14
N ILE A 149 -18.11 -12.93 -7.14
CA ILE A 149 -17.05 -12.72 -8.12
C ILE A 149 -17.51 -13.16 -9.50
N SER A 150 -18.06 -14.36 -9.68
CA SER A 150 -18.59 -14.82 -10.98
C SER A 150 -19.63 -13.85 -11.54
N THR A 151 -20.54 -13.37 -10.68
CA THR A 151 -21.53 -12.35 -11.08
C THR A 151 -20.85 -11.06 -11.56
N ILE A 152 -19.76 -10.62 -10.92
CA ILE A 152 -19.03 -9.41 -11.31
C ILE A 152 -18.32 -9.64 -12.65
N GLU A 153 -17.67 -10.78 -12.83
CA GLU A 153 -16.96 -11.13 -14.07
C GLU A 153 -17.91 -11.23 -15.27
N GLU A 154 -19.14 -11.73 -15.07
CA GLU A 154 -20.16 -11.81 -16.11
C GLU A 154 -20.82 -10.47 -16.44
N SER A 155 -20.94 -9.56 -15.46
CA SER A 155 -21.75 -8.34 -15.59
C SER A 155 -20.96 -7.05 -15.77
N CYS A 156 -19.63 -7.07 -15.60
CA CYS A 156 -18.79 -5.88 -15.58
C CYS A 156 -17.58 -6.04 -16.50
N ASP A 157 -17.18 -4.94 -17.17
CA ASP A 157 -15.87 -4.90 -17.82
C ASP A 157 -14.77 -4.74 -16.76
N LEU A 158 -13.97 -5.79 -16.58
CA LEU A 158 -12.88 -5.81 -15.60
C LEU A 158 -11.76 -4.81 -15.90
N LYS A 159 -11.67 -4.29 -17.14
CA LYS A 159 -10.68 -3.26 -17.51
C LYS A 159 -11.05 -1.88 -16.98
N GLU A 160 -12.34 -1.58 -16.92
CA GLU A 160 -12.90 -0.30 -16.49
C GLU A 160 -13.33 -0.32 -15.02
N LEU A 161 -13.47 -1.52 -14.42
CA LEU A 161 -13.88 -1.68 -13.03
C LEU A 161 -12.88 -1.03 -12.09
N THR A 162 -13.36 -0.10 -11.26
CA THR A 162 -12.51 0.61 -10.30
C THR A 162 -12.41 -0.12 -8.96
N ILE A 163 -11.31 0.12 -8.22
CA ILE A 163 -11.10 -0.46 -6.88
C ILE A 163 -12.25 -0.09 -5.91
N PRO A 164 -12.73 1.17 -5.84
CA PRO A 164 -13.83 1.53 -4.94
C PRO A 164 -15.15 0.82 -5.29
N GLU A 165 -15.45 0.64 -6.57
CA GLU A 165 -16.65 -0.07 -7.03
C GLU A 165 -16.60 -1.54 -6.64
N LEU A 166 -15.48 -2.22 -6.92
CA LEU A 166 -15.29 -3.62 -6.53
C LEU A 166 -15.39 -3.79 -5.01
N LYS A 167 -14.71 -2.93 -4.25
CA LYS A 167 -14.76 -2.92 -2.78
C LYS A 167 -16.20 -2.78 -2.28
N SER A 168 -16.97 -1.84 -2.83
CA SER A 168 -18.37 -1.61 -2.43
C SER A 168 -19.26 -2.82 -2.74
N LYS A 169 -19.09 -3.45 -3.91
CA LYS A 169 -19.84 -4.66 -4.29
C LYS A 169 -19.54 -5.85 -3.37
N LEU A 170 -18.28 -6.02 -2.95
CA LEU A 170 -17.88 -7.08 -2.02
C LEU A 170 -18.36 -6.80 -0.59
N GLN A 171 -18.28 -5.55 -0.11
CA GLN A 171 -18.79 -5.16 1.20
C GLN A 171 -20.31 -5.35 1.31
N ALA A 172 -21.07 -5.01 0.27
CA ALA A 172 -22.51 -5.26 0.24
C ALA A 172 -22.86 -6.76 0.32
N HIS A 173 -22.02 -7.63 -0.28
CA HIS A 173 -22.18 -9.09 -0.15
C HIS A 173 -21.82 -9.58 1.25
N GLU A 174 -20.72 -9.09 1.82
CA GLU A 174 -20.30 -9.40 3.19
C GLU A 174 -21.41 -9.08 4.21
N GLN A 175 -22.04 -7.90 4.10
CA GLN A 175 -23.18 -7.52 4.94
C GLN A 175 -24.35 -8.52 4.85
N ARG A 176 -24.67 -9.00 3.64
CA ARG A 176 -25.75 -9.98 3.42
C ARG A 176 -25.43 -11.35 4.02
N LEU A 177 -24.17 -11.77 4.00
CA LEU A 177 -23.74 -13.02 4.64
C LEU A 177 -23.94 -12.94 6.16
N VAL A 178 -23.54 -11.83 6.78
CA VAL A 178 -23.72 -11.62 8.23
C VAL A 178 -25.19 -11.70 8.63
N MET A 179 -26.10 -11.08 7.86
CA MET A 179 -27.55 -11.14 8.15
C MET A 179 -28.09 -12.58 8.13
N LYS A 180 -27.72 -13.38 7.11
CA LYS A 180 -28.16 -14.79 7.00
C LYS A 180 -27.63 -15.67 8.13
N THR A 181 -26.38 -15.45 8.55
CA THR A 181 -25.80 -16.21 9.68
C THR A 181 -26.56 -15.91 10.97
N ASN A 182 -26.88 -14.64 11.23
CA ASN A 182 -27.66 -14.23 12.41
C ASN A 182 -29.07 -14.85 12.41
N GLU A 183 -29.78 -14.79 11.27
CA GLU A 183 -31.11 -15.41 11.11
C GLU A 183 -31.07 -16.93 11.36
N THR A 184 -30.03 -17.61 10.87
CA THR A 184 -29.87 -19.07 11.06
C THR A 184 -29.60 -19.41 12.53
N THR A 185 -28.78 -18.61 13.22
CA THR A 185 -28.51 -18.82 14.65
C THR A 185 -29.73 -18.56 15.53
N GLU A 186 -30.52 -17.53 15.21
CA GLU A 186 -31.76 -17.20 15.92
C GLU A 186 -32.83 -18.29 15.69
N GLY A 187 -32.99 -18.76 14.45
CA GLY A 187 -33.88 -19.88 14.11
C GLY A 187 -33.51 -21.18 14.83
N ALA A 188 -32.21 -21.51 14.92
CA ALA A 188 -31.72 -22.69 15.63
C ALA A 188 -31.95 -22.60 17.15
N PHE A 189 -31.81 -21.40 17.72
CA PHE A 189 -32.08 -21.15 19.15
C PHE A 189 -33.58 -21.31 19.47
N ILE A 190 -34.45 -20.73 18.64
CA ILE A 190 -35.92 -20.84 18.79
C ILE A 190 -36.38 -22.29 18.61
N ALA A 191 -35.83 -23.04 17.65
CA ALA A 191 -36.16 -24.45 17.43
C ALA A 191 -35.78 -25.33 18.65
N ARG A 192 -34.63 -25.09 19.27
CA ARG A 192 -34.22 -25.79 20.51
C ARG A 192 -35.10 -25.43 21.70
N GLN A 193 -35.60 -24.19 21.77
CA GLN A 193 -36.51 -23.78 22.85
C GLN A 193 -37.90 -24.43 22.71
N LYS A 194 -38.41 -24.59 21.48
CA LYS A 194 -39.68 -25.27 21.21
C LYS A 194 -39.64 -26.79 21.43
N GLY A 195 -38.46 -27.40 21.45
CA GLY A 195 -38.26 -28.83 21.75
C GLY A 195 -38.33 -29.20 23.24
N LYS A 196 -38.49 -28.23 24.15
CA LYS A 196 -38.67 -28.46 25.60
C LYS A 196 -40.06 -28.00 26.06
N GLN A 197 -41.11 -28.65 25.57
CA GLN A 197 -42.42 -28.66 26.24
C GLN A 197 -42.49 -29.95 27.08
N PRO A 198 -42.69 -29.88 28.41
CA PRO A 198 -42.92 -31.07 29.22
C PRO A 198 -44.30 -31.64 28.88
N THR A 199 -44.34 -32.84 28.34
CA THR A 199 -45.57 -33.64 28.22
C THR A 199 -46.10 -33.94 29.62
N THR A 200 -47.11 -33.18 30.07
CA THR A 200 -47.91 -33.58 31.23
C THR A 200 -48.90 -34.64 30.79
N THR A 201 -48.51 -35.90 30.99
CA THR A 201 -49.43 -37.03 31.06
C THR A 201 -50.46 -36.73 32.17
N SER A 202 -51.74 -36.70 31.83
CA SER A 202 -52.82 -36.84 32.82
C SER A 202 -53.69 -38.01 32.38
N GLU A 203 -53.48 -39.14 33.05
CA GLU A 203 -54.33 -40.31 33.00
C GLU A 203 -55.63 -40.03 33.76
N SER A 204 -56.74 -40.20 33.04
CA SER A 204 -58.02 -40.79 33.42
C SER A 204 -58.46 -40.81 34.90
N ASN A 205 -59.67 -40.31 35.14
CA ASN A 205 -60.63 -41.03 35.98
C ASN A 205 -62.04 -41.00 35.40
N LYS A 206 -62.55 -42.19 35.05
CA LYS A 206 -63.96 -42.51 34.80
C LYS A 206 -64.72 -42.47 36.12
N THR A 207 -65.88 -41.83 36.14
CA THR A 207 -67.03 -42.38 36.90
C THR A 207 -68.33 -42.07 36.16
N MET A 208 -69.16 -43.12 36.00
CA MET A 208 -70.47 -43.15 35.36
C MET A 208 -71.58 -42.47 36.19
N GLY A 209 -72.66 -42.11 35.48
CA GLY A 209 -74.03 -41.89 36.01
C GLY A 209 -74.44 -40.42 35.96
N SER A 210 -75.57 -39.98 35.40
CA SER A 210 -76.80 -40.67 35.00
C SER A 210 -77.58 -39.75 34.08
N ASN A 211 -78.30 -40.34 33.12
CA ASN A 211 -79.38 -39.71 32.35
C ASN A 211 -80.37 -38.97 33.25
N GLN A 212 -80.86 -37.82 32.80
CA GLN A 212 -82.30 -37.53 32.79
C GLN A 212 -82.63 -36.43 31.77
N ALA A 213 -83.42 -36.81 30.78
CA ALA A 213 -84.28 -35.92 30.01
C ALA A 213 -85.42 -35.43 30.93
N TYR A 214 -85.89 -34.19 30.71
CA TYR A 214 -87.29 -33.84 30.42
C TYR A 214 -87.51 -32.33 30.55
N GLN A 215 -88.21 -31.80 29.52
CA GLN A 215 -88.83 -30.48 29.33
C GLN A 215 -87.93 -29.32 28.89
#